data_AF-A0A652L8B7-F1
#
_entry.id   AF-A0A652L8B7-F1
#
_cell.length_a   1.000
_cell.length_b   1.000
_cell.length_c   1.000
_cell.angle_alpha   90.00
_cell.angle_beta   90.00
_cell.angle_gamma   90.00
#
_symmetry.space_group_name_H-M   'P 1'
#
loop_
_entity.id
_entity.type
_entity.pdbx_description
1 polymer ?
#
loop_
_entity_poly.entity_id
_entity_poly.type
_entity_poly.pdbx_seq_one_letter_code
_entity_poly.pdbx_strand_id
1 'polypeptide(L)'
;MHRRIIVPSALAASLLLAIPASAADYVPGAPGIGDSYYPASGNGGYDVSHYDLRLTYQPATDVLEGTATILATTRQNLSRFNLDLGLKVSEVRVNGKKAAFTTSGEQELEITPAAPLEKNRTISVVVRYAGKPSEVKIGGWTAWHRTPDGGVAAQEPDSAAWWFPSNDHPLDKATFDVSVAVPDGTQAISNGVLQSQSSKLGWTRYNWRSNKPQATYLATLAVGKFDITTDRTAGGLPVLNAYSRDLGDNAGAARASVERTAEVAEWLEGVFGPYPFNALGGYVPNVTSGYALETQTRPFYSPRQFANGSNVSVVVHELAHQWYGDSVSVDNWKDIWVNEGFARYSQWLWSEKEGEGTAQELADYVYATRSAEDPFWTVKPGDPGPDNQFHIAVYDRGALALQALRNEIGDEDFFAVLKGWPTEFAYGNARVGDFVAYAERISGRPLAALFDTWLYQPVKPAAPAEAGAGATRQAAGARTDGRSAAPAPKPVQPRSWKKIAATNTIHTHEEHSGHPGH
;
A
#
# COMPACT_ATOMS: atom_id res chain seq x y z
N MET A 1 -12.58 87.45 51.61
CA MET A 1 -11.67 87.08 50.51
C MET A 1 -11.34 85.61 50.66
N HIS A 2 -11.64 84.73 49.70
CA HIS A 2 -10.77 83.62 49.28
C HIS A 2 -11.40 82.81 48.14
N ARG A 3 -10.48 82.34 47.29
CA ARG A 3 -10.62 81.96 45.87
C ARG A 3 -11.49 80.73 45.63
N ARG A 4 -12.27 80.78 44.54
CA ARG A 4 -12.87 79.63 43.86
C ARG A 4 -11.77 78.86 43.09
N ILE A 5 -11.71 77.55 43.26
CA ILE A 5 -10.92 76.63 42.42
C ILE A 5 -11.91 75.86 41.55
N ILE A 6 -11.78 76.01 40.24
CA ILE A 6 -12.49 75.24 39.22
C ILE A 6 -11.55 74.11 38.81
N VAL A 7 -11.98 72.86 38.96
CA VAL A 7 -11.30 71.68 38.40
C VAL A 7 -12.10 71.25 37.16
N PRO A 8 -11.50 71.13 35.97
CA PRO A 8 -12.19 70.61 34.80
C PRO A 8 -12.13 69.07 34.79
N SER A 9 -13.29 68.43 34.69
CA SER A 9 -13.43 67.01 34.43
C SER A 9 -13.18 66.73 32.95
N ALA A 10 -12.10 66.00 32.63
CA ALA A 10 -11.84 65.50 31.29
C ALA A 10 -12.65 64.20 31.05
N LEU A 11 -13.61 64.24 30.12
CA LEU A 11 -14.25 63.06 29.57
C LEU A 11 -13.28 62.38 28.59
N ALA A 12 -12.79 61.19 28.93
CA ALA A 12 -12.06 60.34 28.00
C ALA A 12 -13.08 59.55 27.15
N ALA A 13 -13.18 59.88 25.86
CA ALA A 13 -13.92 59.11 24.89
C ALA A 13 -13.07 57.89 24.46
N SER A 14 -13.41 56.72 24.98
CA SER A 14 -12.83 55.45 24.56
C SER A 14 -13.38 55.07 23.18
N LEU A 15 -12.60 55.36 22.13
CA LEU A 15 -12.82 54.78 20.79
C LEU A 15 -12.56 53.27 20.87
N LEU A 16 -13.64 52.48 20.90
CA LEU A 16 -13.61 51.05 20.60
C LEU A 16 -13.22 50.90 19.12
N LEU A 17 -11.93 50.65 18.87
CA LEU A 17 -11.46 50.14 17.59
C LEU A 17 -12.04 48.73 17.42
N ALA A 18 -13.14 48.63 16.67
CA ALA A 18 -13.59 47.37 16.13
C ALA A 18 -12.50 46.84 15.19
N ILE A 19 -11.74 45.85 15.66
CA ILE A 19 -10.87 45.05 14.80
C ILE A 19 -11.84 44.36 13.82
N PRO A 20 -11.75 44.60 12.49
CA PRO A 20 -12.54 43.82 11.55
C PRO A 20 -12.09 42.37 11.73
N ALA A 21 -13.02 41.49 12.11
CA ALA A 21 -12.78 40.07 11.97
C ALA A 21 -12.43 39.83 10.50
N SER A 22 -11.17 39.53 10.18
CA SER A 22 -10.80 39.06 8.85
C SER A 22 -11.68 37.87 8.55
N ALA A 23 -12.62 38.02 7.61
CA ALA A 23 -13.33 36.90 7.04
C ALA A 23 -12.24 35.94 6.55
N ALA A 24 -12.18 34.74 7.12
CA ALA A 24 -11.15 33.79 6.74
C ALA A 24 -11.37 33.44 5.26
N ASP A 25 -10.38 33.74 4.41
CA ASP A 25 -10.50 33.54 2.96
C ASP A 25 -10.74 32.06 2.64
N TYR A 26 -11.74 31.79 1.81
CA TYR A 26 -12.01 30.44 1.30
C TYR A 26 -11.14 30.21 0.06
N VAL A 27 -10.26 29.22 0.12
CA VAL A 27 -9.28 28.94 -0.94
C VAL A 27 -9.49 27.54 -1.51
N PRO A 28 -9.09 27.27 -2.77
CA PRO A 28 -9.11 25.90 -3.29
C PRO A 28 -8.23 24.96 -2.47
N GLY A 29 -8.65 23.70 -2.35
CA GLY A 29 -7.79 22.60 -1.92
C GLY A 29 -6.65 22.36 -2.92
N ALA A 30 -5.60 21.69 -2.46
CA ALA A 30 -4.46 21.34 -3.32
C ALA A 30 -4.86 20.23 -4.32
N PRO A 31 -4.52 20.34 -5.62
CA PRO A 31 -4.81 19.35 -6.66
C PRO A 31 -3.78 18.19 -6.69
N GLY A 32 -3.38 17.74 -5.51
CA GLY A 32 -2.24 16.85 -5.28
C GLY A 32 -1.99 16.78 -3.79
N ILE A 33 -1.78 15.58 -3.24
CA ILE A 33 -1.59 15.43 -1.78
C ILE A 33 -0.17 15.78 -1.31
N GLY A 34 0.79 15.86 -2.25
CA GLY A 34 2.19 16.24 -1.98
C GLY A 34 3.19 15.09 -2.10
N ASP A 35 2.84 13.98 -2.74
CA ASP A 35 3.78 12.92 -3.05
C ASP A 35 4.79 13.36 -4.12
N SER A 36 6.05 12.93 -3.98
CA SER A 36 7.13 13.34 -4.87
C SER A 36 7.26 12.49 -6.13
N TYR A 37 6.76 11.26 -6.11
CA TYR A 37 6.74 10.38 -7.28
C TYR A 37 5.43 10.56 -8.05
N TYR A 38 4.34 10.85 -7.34
CA TYR A 38 2.99 11.01 -7.89
C TYR A 38 2.36 12.35 -7.52
N PRO A 39 2.87 13.47 -8.06
CA PRO A 39 2.44 14.82 -7.64
C PRO A 39 0.98 15.15 -7.97
N ALA A 40 0.36 14.41 -8.89
CA ALA A 40 -1.04 14.54 -9.30
C ALA A 40 -1.98 13.56 -8.60
N SER A 41 -1.46 12.69 -7.72
CA SER A 41 -2.29 11.72 -6.99
C SER A 41 -2.76 12.30 -5.66
N GLY A 42 -4.03 12.03 -5.35
CA GLY A 42 -4.67 12.54 -4.15
C GLY A 42 -4.77 14.07 -4.14
N ASN A 43 -5.27 14.60 -3.03
CA ASN A 43 -5.86 15.92 -2.97
C ASN A 43 -5.79 16.46 -1.53
N GLY A 44 -5.60 17.78 -1.43
CA GLY A 44 -5.42 18.46 -0.16
C GLY A 44 -6.64 19.22 0.33
N GLY A 45 -6.67 19.49 1.65
CA GLY A 45 -7.64 20.37 2.28
C GLY A 45 -8.86 19.68 2.89
N TYR A 46 -8.97 18.36 2.75
CA TYR A 46 -9.95 17.50 3.43
C TYR A 46 -9.31 16.13 3.72
N ASP A 47 -10.05 15.28 4.44
CA ASP A 47 -9.64 13.94 4.88
C ASP A 47 -10.86 13.03 4.83
N VAL A 48 -10.78 11.92 4.09
CA VAL A 48 -11.91 11.03 3.83
C VAL A 48 -12.00 9.99 4.94
N SER A 49 -13.19 9.90 5.54
CA SER A 49 -13.49 8.90 6.57
C SER A 49 -14.16 7.63 6.03
N HIS A 50 -14.93 7.76 4.93
CA HIS A 50 -15.71 6.66 4.40
C HIS A 50 -16.07 6.82 2.92
N TYR A 51 -16.06 5.70 2.21
CA TYR A 51 -16.61 5.53 0.86
C TYR A 51 -17.78 4.52 0.88
N ASP A 52 -18.98 4.96 0.49
CA ASP A 52 -20.09 4.08 0.11
C ASP A 52 -20.19 4.06 -1.41
N LEU A 53 -19.79 2.94 -2.00
CA LEU A 53 -19.75 2.72 -3.44
C LEU A 53 -20.92 1.84 -3.87
N ARG A 54 -21.92 2.45 -4.50
CA ARG A 54 -23.05 1.74 -5.09
C ARG A 54 -22.89 1.61 -6.59
N LEU A 55 -22.56 0.40 -7.02
CA LEU A 55 -22.19 0.08 -8.39
C LEU A 55 -23.18 -0.87 -9.08
N THR A 56 -23.19 -0.79 -10.40
CA THR A 56 -23.70 -1.80 -11.32
C THR A 56 -22.61 -2.05 -12.37
N TYR A 57 -22.29 -3.31 -12.64
CA TYR A 57 -21.30 -3.65 -13.66
C TYR A 57 -21.86 -4.70 -14.62
N GLN A 58 -21.71 -4.46 -15.93
CA GLN A 58 -22.15 -5.36 -16.99
C GLN A 58 -20.93 -5.98 -17.70
N PRO A 59 -20.57 -7.23 -17.37
CA PRO A 59 -19.39 -7.89 -17.95
C PRO A 59 -19.36 -7.95 -19.47
N ALA A 60 -20.52 -8.05 -20.12
CA ALA A 60 -20.63 -8.17 -21.58
C ALA A 60 -20.28 -6.88 -22.33
N THR A 61 -20.46 -5.71 -21.69
CA THR A 61 -20.24 -4.40 -22.32
C THR A 61 -19.12 -3.60 -21.66
N ASP A 62 -18.54 -4.13 -20.57
CA ASP A 62 -17.61 -3.45 -19.66
C ASP A 62 -18.16 -2.16 -19.04
N VAL A 63 -19.48 -1.95 -19.09
CA VAL A 63 -20.06 -0.72 -18.54
C VAL A 63 -20.16 -0.82 -17.03
N LEU A 64 -19.52 0.12 -16.35
CA LEU A 64 -19.67 0.39 -14.93
C LEU A 64 -20.51 1.66 -14.75
N GLU A 65 -21.54 1.57 -13.91
CA GLU A 65 -22.32 2.72 -13.44
C GLU A 65 -22.16 2.81 -11.93
N GLY A 66 -21.85 4.01 -11.43
CA GLY A 66 -21.54 4.21 -10.03
C GLY A 66 -22.24 5.41 -9.42
N THR A 67 -22.61 5.27 -8.14
CA THR A 67 -22.85 6.39 -7.24
C THR A 67 -21.93 6.21 -6.04
N ALA A 68 -20.96 7.09 -5.90
CA ALA A 68 -20.09 7.16 -4.73
C ALA A 68 -20.63 8.20 -3.76
N THR A 69 -20.80 7.82 -2.49
CA THR A 69 -21.04 8.75 -1.38
C THR A 69 -19.81 8.75 -0.49
N ILE A 70 -19.15 9.90 -0.42
CA ILE A 70 -17.89 10.10 0.28
C ILE A 70 -18.16 10.97 1.49
N LEU A 71 -17.74 10.51 2.67
CA LEU A 71 -17.79 11.29 3.91
C LEU A 71 -16.39 11.79 4.23
N ALA A 72 -16.22 13.11 4.33
CA ALA A 72 -14.93 13.73 4.59
C ALA A 72 -15.02 14.82 5.65
N THR A 73 -13.89 15.17 6.25
CA THR A 73 -13.76 16.34 7.13
C THR A 73 -12.81 17.34 6.49
N THR A 74 -13.27 18.59 6.33
CA THR A 74 -12.41 19.67 5.81
C THR A 74 -11.29 20.00 6.78
N ARG A 75 -10.07 20.19 6.29
CA ARG A 75 -8.89 20.59 7.07
C ARG A 75 -8.57 22.08 6.93
N GLN A 76 -9.24 22.77 6.01
CA GLN A 76 -9.17 24.22 5.78
C GLN A 76 -10.52 24.78 5.30
N ASN A 77 -10.62 26.12 5.18
CA ASN A 77 -11.74 26.75 4.51
C ASN A 77 -11.61 26.54 2.99
N LEU A 78 -12.58 25.87 2.37
CA LEU A 78 -12.53 25.46 0.97
C LEU A 78 -13.53 26.25 0.12
N SER A 79 -13.05 26.89 -0.93
CA SER A 79 -13.90 27.37 -2.03
C SER A 79 -14.11 26.30 -3.11
N ARG A 80 -13.17 25.35 -3.23
CA ARG A 80 -13.16 24.22 -4.16
C ARG A 80 -12.31 23.09 -3.55
N PHE A 81 -12.56 21.84 -3.95
CA PHE A 81 -11.69 20.69 -3.69
C PHE A 81 -11.79 19.74 -4.89
N ASN A 82 -10.93 18.72 -4.98
CA ASN A 82 -10.94 17.79 -6.11
C ASN A 82 -11.01 16.33 -5.64
N LEU A 83 -11.20 15.43 -6.59
CA LEU A 83 -11.17 13.97 -6.44
C LEU A 83 -10.52 13.40 -7.70
N ASP A 84 -9.96 12.20 -7.62
CA ASP A 84 -9.39 11.47 -8.74
C ASP A 84 -10.42 10.48 -9.33
N LEU A 85 -10.76 10.64 -10.61
CA LEU A 85 -11.64 9.75 -11.40
C LEU A 85 -11.45 9.94 -12.91
N GLY A 86 -11.15 8.85 -13.63
CA GLY A 86 -11.09 8.82 -15.10
C GLY A 86 -12.42 8.53 -15.80
N LEU A 87 -13.44 8.01 -15.10
CA LEU A 87 -14.77 7.78 -15.67
C LEU A 87 -15.60 9.07 -15.78
N LYS A 88 -16.52 9.08 -16.74
CA LYS A 88 -17.34 10.27 -17.01
C LYS A 88 -18.33 10.55 -15.87
N VAL A 89 -18.22 11.75 -15.30
CA VAL A 89 -19.12 12.27 -14.26
C VAL A 89 -20.35 12.93 -14.88
N SER A 90 -21.52 12.68 -14.29
CA SER A 90 -22.81 13.24 -14.70
C SER A 90 -23.43 14.17 -13.66
N GLU A 91 -23.14 13.97 -12.37
CA GLU A 91 -23.64 14.80 -11.27
C GLU A 91 -22.66 14.77 -10.10
N VAL A 92 -22.47 15.93 -9.47
CA VAL A 92 -21.84 16.06 -8.16
C VAL A 92 -22.78 16.82 -7.22
N ARG A 93 -22.93 16.33 -5.99
CA ARG A 93 -23.61 17.02 -4.90
C ARG A 93 -22.71 17.11 -3.68
N VAL A 94 -22.71 18.27 -3.03
CA VAL A 94 -22.02 18.49 -1.75
C VAL A 94 -23.07 18.89 -0.71
N ASN A 95 -23.15 18.14 0.38
CA ASN A 95 -24.15 18.29 1.44
C ASN A 95 -25.60 18.33 0.87
N GLY A 96 -25.88 17.44 -0.08
CA GLY A 96 -27.17 17.32 -0.77
C GLY A 96 -27.47 18.40 -1.84
N LYS A 97 -26.70 19.48 -1.89
CA LYS A 97 -26.85 20.55 -2.88
C LYS A 97 -26.03 20.26 -4.13
N LYS A 98 -26.57 20.60 -5.31
CA LYS A 98 -25.83 20.47 -6.58
C LYS A 98 -24.56 21.33 -6.54
N ALA A 99 -23.43 20.74 -6.90
CA ALA A 99 -22.15 21.43 -7.05
C ALA A 99 -21.83 21.59 -8.55
N ALA A 100 -21.08 22.63 -8.90
CA ALA A 100 -20.46 22.72 -10.20
C ALA A 100 -19.20 21.84 -10.21
N PHE A 101 -18.86 21.27 -11.36
CA PHE A 101 -17.63 20.49 -11.51
C PHE A 101 -17.04 20.65 -12.90
N THR A 102 -15.73 20.47 -13.00
CA THR A 102 -14.97 20.35 -14.24
C THR A 102 -13.97 19.21 -14.10
N THR A 103 -13.58 18.62 -15.22
CA THR A 103 -12.49 17.62 -15.25
C THR A 103 -11.26 18.25 -15.88
N SER A 104 -10.09 18.00 -15.31
CA SER A 104 -8.79 18.44 -15.84
C SER A 104 -7.79 17.28 -15.83
N GLY A 105 -6.75 17.37 -16.64
CA GLY A 105 -5.80 16.27 -16.82
C GLY A 105 -6.49 14.96 -17.24
N GLU A 106 -5.92 13.83 -16.79
CA GLU A 106 -6.43 12.49 -17.10
C GLU A 106 -7.40 11.95 -16.04
N GLN A 107 -7.36 12.50 -14.81
CA GLN A 107 -8.11 11.98 -13.66
C GLN A 107 -8.68 13.04 -12.72
N GLU A 108 -8.39 14.33 -12.87
CA GLU A 108 -8.79 15.32 -11.86
C GLU A 108 -10.26 15.76 -12.02
N LEU A 109 -11.04 15.65 -10.94
CA LEU A 109 -12.43 16.10 -10.82
C LEU A 109 -12.50 17.29 -9.86
N GLU A 110 -12.47 18.50 -10.40
CA GLU A 110 -12.56 19.73 -9.62
C GLU A 110 -14.00 20.06 -9.24
N ILE A 111 -14.30 20.17 -7.94
CA ILE A 111 -15.65 20.35 -7.39
C ILE A 111 -15.77 21.70 -6.69
N THR A 112 -16.69 22.54 -7.19
CA THR A 112 -17.05 23.83 -6.59
C THR A 112 -18.41 23.73 -5.89
N PRO A 113 -18.45 23.69 -4.55
CA PRO A 113 -19.69 23.64 -3.78
C PRO A 113 -20.56 24.88 -3.99
N ALA A 114 -21.88 24.75 -3.82
CA ALA A 114 -22.81 25.89 -3.92
C ALA A 114 -22.60 26.97 -2.85
N ALA A 115 -22.03 26.59 -1.71
CA ALA A 115 -21.57 27.49 -0.66
C ALA A 115 -20.18 27.01 -0.21
N PRO A 116 -19.22 27.92 0.03
CA PRO A 116 -17.90 27.55 0.54
C PRO A 116 -17.98 26.74 1.82
N LEU A 117 -17.02 25.85 2.03
CA LEU A 117 -16.98 24.92 3.16
C LEU A 117 -16.03 25.45 4.23
N GLU A 118 -16.49 25.57 5.46
CA GLU A 118 -15.64 25.98 6.58
C GLU A 118 -14.67 24.85 6.97
N LYS A 119 -13.54 25.21 7.56
CA LYS A 119 -12.58 24.29 8.19
C LYS A 119 -13.23 23.45 9.29
N ASN A 120 -12.76 22.21 9.47
CA ASN A 120 -13.20 21.27 10.49
C ASN A 120 -14.69 20.93 10.42
N ARG A 121 -15.25 20.85 9.20
CA ARG A 121 -16.65 20.47 8.97
C ARG A 121 -16.71 19.13 8.26
N THR A 122 -17.57 18.26 8.77
CA THR A 122 -17.97 17.06 8.04
C THR A 122 -18.79 17.45 6.81
N ILE A 123 -18.45 16.85 5.68
CA ILE A 123 -19.13 17.02 4.41
C ILE A 123 -19.49 15.65 3.83
N SER A 124 -20.57 15.63 3.04
CA SER A 124 -20.94 14.49 2.20
C SER A 124 -20.84 14.91 0.74
N VAL A 125 -20.10 14.13 -0.05
CA VAL A 125 -19.95 14.32 -1.49
C VAL A 125 -20.58 13.13 -2.19
N VAL A 126 -21.53 13.38 -3.10
CA VAL A 126 -22.16 12.34 -3.90
C VAL A 126 -21.80 12.56 -5.36
N VAL A 127 -21.18 11.56 -5.98
CA VAL A 127 -20.75 11.61 -7.39
C VAL A 127 -21.46 10.50 -8.16
N ARG A 128 -22.13 10.86 -9.26
CA ARG A 128 -22.72 9.90 -10.22
C ARG A 128 -21.90 9.86 -11.48
N TYR A 129 -21.47 8.67 -11.88
CA TYR A 129 -20.55 8.47 -12.98
C TYR A 129 -20.83 7.16 -13.71
N ALA A 130 -20.35 7.07 -14.95
CA ALA A 130 -20.44 5.84 -15.73
C ALA A 130 -19.37 5.82 -16.83
N GLY A 131 -19.05 4.63 -17.30
CA GLY A 131 -18.18 4.44 -18.46
C GLY A 131 -17.68 3.01 -18.56
N LYS A 132 -16.63 2.81 -19.35
CA LYS A 132 -15.96 1.53 -19.50
C LYS A 132 -14.55 1.62 -18.90
N PRO A 133 -14.32 1.05 -17.71
CA PRO A 133 -13.02 1.16 -17.05
C PRO A 133 -11.84 0.69 -17.92
N SER A 134 -12.03 -0.30 -18.80
CA SER A 134 -10.95 -0.77 -19.70
C SER A 134 -10.53 0.23 -20.77
N GLU A 135 -11.39 1.21 -21.11
CA GLU A 135 -11.08 2.28 -22.06
C GLU A 135 -10.41 3.49 -21.39
N VAL A 136 -10.41 3.56 -20.05
CA VAL A 136 -9.74 4.63 -19.30
C VAL A 136 -8.23 4.42 -19.31
N LYS A 137 -7.50 5.45 -19.74
CA LYS A 137 -6.05 5.52 -19.72
C LYS A 137 -5.59 6.72 -18.90
N ILE A 138 -4.79 6.44 -17.87
CA ILE A 138 -4.10 7.42 -17.05
C ILE A 138 -2.62 7.01 -17.08
N GLY A 139 -1.71 7.95 -17.31
CA GLY A 139 -0.30 7.69 -17.57
C GLY A 139 -0.06 6.81 -18.81
N GLY A 140 -1.03 6.72 -19.73
CA GLY A 140 -0.98 5.84 -20.91
C GLY A 140 -1.34 4.37 -20.66
N TRP A 141 -1.69 3.97 -19.45
CA TRP A 141 -1.99 2.57 -19.09
C TRP A 141 -3.35 2.43 -18.38
N THR A 142 -3.78 1.20 -18.07
CA THR A 142 -5.06 0.96 -17.37
C THR A 142 -4.89 0.03 -16.16
N ALA A 143 -5.51 0.40 -15.03
CA ALA A 143 -5.58 -0.43 -13.84
C ALA A 143 -6.70 -1.46 -13.86
N TRP A 144 -7.56 -1.40 -14.87
CA TRP A 144 -8.68 -2.31 -15.02
C TRP A 144 -8.32 -3.51 -15.89
N HIS A 145 -8.26 -4.68 -15.27
CA HIS A 145 -7.96 -5.94 -15.94
C HIS A 145 -9.25 -6.59 -16.39
N ARG A 146 -9.48 -6.59 -17.70
CA ARG A 146 -10.56 -7.37 -18.31
C ARG A 146 -10.28 -8.86 -18.21
N THR A 147 -11.25 -9.62 -17.70
CA THR A 147 -11.27 -11.08 -17.80
C THR A 147 -12.23 -11.51 -18.92
N PRO A 148 -12.21 -12.78 -19.35
CA PRO A 148 -13.16 -13.29 -20.35
C PRO A 148 -14.64 -13.09 -19.96
N ASP A 149 -14.94 -13.05 -18.66
CA ASP A 149 -16.28 -13.09 -18.09
C ASP A 149 -16.59 -11.91 -17.16
N GLY A 150 -15.71 -10.89 -17.10
CA GLY A 150 -15.79 -9.83 -16.11
C GLY A 150 -14.57 -8.91 -16.09
N GLY A 151 -14.25 -8.38 -14.92
CA GLY A 151 -13.19 -7.39 -14.77
C GLY A 151 -12.73 -7.25 -13.33
N VAL A 152 -11.47 -6.85 -13.16
CA VAL A 152 -10.82 -6.69 -11.86
C VAL A 152 -10.09 -5.36 -11.79
N ALA A 153 -10.30 -4.61 -10.72
CA ALA A 153 -9.43 -3.51 -10.32
C ALA A 153 -8.42 -4.03 -9.28
N ALA A 154 -7.14 -4.01 -9.62
CA ALA A 154 -6.04 -4.38 -8.73
C ALA A 154 -4.73 -3.85 -9.32
N GLN A 155 -4.23 -2.72 -8.83
CA GLN A 155 -2.92 -2.16 -9.17
C GLN A 155 -2.39 -1.29 -8.03
N GLU A 156 -1.09 -1.07 -8.06
CA GLU A 156 -0.33 -0.17 -7.20
C GLU A 156 0.63 0.62 -8.12
N PRO A 157 0.85 1.92 -7.90
CA PRO A 157 0.47 2.77 -6.75
C PRO A 157 -1.00 3.18 -6.68
N ASP A 158 -1.72 3.08 -7.80
CA ASP A 158 -3.07 3.60 -7.96
C ASP A 158 -3.94 2.63 -8.76
N SER A 159 -5.22 2.62 -8.41
CA SER A 159 -6.22 1.82 -9.13
C SER A 159 -7.63 2.38 -8.98
N ALA A 160 -7.89 3.19 -7.94
CA ALA A 160 -9.20 3.71 -7.64
C ALA A 160 -9.75 4.60 -8.75
N ALA A 161 -8.91 5.50 -9.29
CA ALA A 161 -9.32 6.44 -10.34
C ALA A 161 -9.95 5.77 -11.59
N TRP A 162 -9.73 4.47 -11.83
CA TRP A 162 -10.34 3.74 -12.95
C TRP A 162 -11.78 3.30 -12.70
N TRP A 163 -12.26 3.28 -11.46
CA TRP A 163 -13.58 2.72 -11.14
C TRP A 163 -14.36 3.44 -10.03
N PHE A 164 -13.76 4.32 -9.22
CA PHE A 164 -14.48 5.19 -8.30
C PHE A 164 -13.75 6.51 -8.00
N PRO A 165 -14.49 7.60 -7.73
CA PRO A 165 -13.90 8.88 -7.37
C PRO A 165 -13.30 8.82 -5.97
N SER A 166 -12.04 9.22 -5.83
CA SER A 166 -11.30 9.05 -4.59
C SER A 166 -10.32 10.19 -4.31
N ASN A 167 -9.74 10.20 -3.12
CA ASN A 167 -8.51 10.93 -2.83
C ASN A 167 -7.36 9.92 -2.98
N ASP A 168 -6.86 9.71 -4.21
CA ASP A 168 -6.17 8.47 -4.59
C ASP A 168 -4.71 8.42 -4.12
N HIS A 169 -4.49 8.31 -2.81
CA HIS A 169 -3.17 8.19 -2.21
C HIS A 169 -3.21 7.45 -0.87
N PRO A 170 -2.16 6.67 -0.50
CA PRO A 170 -2.12 5.95 0.77
C PRO A 170 -2.25 6.81 2.04
N LEU A 171 -1.97 8.12 1.94
CA LEU A 171 -2.10 9.08 3.04
C LEU A 171 -3.54 9.33 3.50
N ASP A 172 -4.54 9.08 2.65
CA ASP A 172 -5.96 9.32 2.97
C ASP A 172 -6.74 8.01 3.06
N LYS A 173 -6.48 7.27 4.15
CA LYS A 173 -7.16 5.98 4.40
C LYS A 173 -8.59 6.19 4.88
N ALA A 174 -9.49 5.36 4.37
CA ALA A 174 -10.91 5.41 4.72
C ALA A 174 -11.50 4.01 4.94
N THR A 175 -12.70 3.95 5.50
CA THR A 175 -13.50 2.73 5.53
C THR A 175 -14.36 2.61 4.26
N PHE A 176 -14.81 1.40 3.91
CA PHE A 176 -15.52 1.15 2.66
C PHE A 176 -16.75 0.27 2.84
N ASP A 177 -17.87 0.70 2.28
CA ASP A 177 -19.01 -0.16 1.94
C ASP A 177 -19.10 -0.25 0.41
N VAL A 178 -18.96 -1.47 -0.13
CA VAL A 178 -18.96 -1.71 -1.59
C VAL A 178 -20.15 -2.57 -1.97
N SER A 179 -21.11 -1.98 -2.67
CA SER A 179 -22.37 -2.59 -3.07
C SER A 179 -22.43 -2.72 -4.60
N VAL A 180 -22.31 -3.93 -5.14
CA VAL A 180 -22.20 -4.17 -6.58
C VAL A 180 -23.35 -5.03 -7.06
N ALA A 181 -24.09 -4.56 -8.08
CA ALA A 181 -25.02 -5.41 -8.84
C ALA A 181 -24.37 -5.92 -10.13
N VAL A 182 -24.50 -7.21 -10.37
CA VAL A 182 -24.04 -7.91 -11.59
C VAL A 182 -25.15 -8.83 -12.12
N PRO A 183 -25.14 -9.23 -13.40
CA PRO A 183 -26.13 -10.16 -13.93
C PRO A 183 -26.14 -11.48 -13.16
N ASP A 184 -27.31 -12.10 -13.02
CA ASP A 184 -27.45 -13.40 -12.34
C ASP A 184 -26.50 -14.45 -12.94
N GLY A 185 -25.89 -15.26 -12.06
CA GLY A 185 -24.85 -16.22 -12.44
C GLY A 185 -23.42 -15.66 -12.45
N THR A 186 -23.25 -14.37 -12.16
CA THR A 186 -21.95 -13.70 -11.93
C THR A 186 -21.75 -13.40 -10.45
N GLN A 187 -20.51 -13.44 -9.96
CA GLN A 187 -20.12 -13.03 -8.61
C GLN A 187 -19.42 -11.67 -8.63
N ALA A 188 -19.57 -10.90 -7.55
CA ALA A 188 -18.79 -9.70 -7.29
C ALA A 188 -18.14 -9.81 -5.89
N ILE A 189 -16.82 -9.68 -5.85
CA ILE A 189 -15.98 -9.86 -4.67
C ILE A 189 -15.28 -8.53 -4.36
N SER A 190 -15.27 -8.14 -3.08
CA SER A 190 -14.67 -6.89 -2.59
C SER A 190 -14.21 -7.05 -1.12
N ASN A 191 -13.41 -6.12 -0.58
CA ASN A 191 -12.73 -6.27 0.71
C ASN A 191 -13.69 -6.47 1.90
N GLY A 192 -13.14 -7.00 3.00
CA GLY A 192 -13.86 -7.20 4.24
C GLY A 192 -14.91 -8.32 4.16
N VAL A 193 -16.01 -8.15 4.88
CA VAL A 193 -17.02 -9.20 5.10
C VAL A 193 -18.25 -8.96 4.24
N LEU A 194 -18.71 -9.99 3.51
CA LEU A 194 -19.99 -9.98 2.80
C LEU A 194 -21.14 -9.87 3.81
N GLN A 195 -21.85 -8.75 3.77
CA GLN A 195 -22.98 -8.46 4.66
C GLN A 195 -24.28 -9.08 4.17
N SER A 196 -24.50 -9.04 2.86
CA SER A 196 -25.72 -9.61 2.25
C SER A 196 -25.54 -9.83 0.76
N GLN A 197 -26.32 -10.79 0.25
CA GLN A 197 -26.49 -11.08 -1.16
C GLN A 197 -27.99 -11.18 -1.46
N SER A 198 -28.44 -10.52 -2.52
CA SER A 198 -29.86 -10.58 -2.93
C SER A 198 -30.01 -10.48 -4.44
N SER A 199 -30.87 -11.32 -5.02
CA SER A 199 -31.18 -11.30 -6.46
C SER A 199 -32.55 -10.71 -6.72
N LYS A 200 -32.65 -9.84 -7.73
CA LYS A 200 -33.90 -9.19 -8.14
C LYS A 200 -33.82 -8.79 -9.61
N LEU A 201 -34.84 -9.14 -10.39
CA LEU A 201 -35.02 -8.73 -11.79
C LEU A 201 -33.82 -9.05 -12.70
N GLY A 202 -33.21 -10.23 -12.54
CA GLY A 202 -32.06 -10.67 -13.37
C GLY A 202 -30.69 -10.16 -12.91
N TRP A 203 -30.64 -9.48 -11.77
CA TRP A 203 -29.41 -8.96 -11.17
C TRP A 203 -29.23 -9.47 -9.75
N THR A 204 -28.00 -9.83 -9.41
CA THR A 204 -27.58 -10.17 -8.05
C THR A 204 -26.72 -9.05 -7.49
N ARG A 205 -27.10 -8.54 -6.32
CA ARG A 205 -26.35 -7.51 -5.58
C ARG A 205 -25.60 -8.14 -4.41
N TYR A 206 -24.32 -7.82 -4.32
CA TYR A 206 -23.41 -8.19 -3.23
C TYR A 206 -23.04 -6.93 -2.45
N ASN A 207 -23.18 -6.97 -1.12
CA ASN A 207 -22.85 -5.84 -0.23
C ASN A 207 -21.70 -6.24 0.69
N TRP A 208 -20.53 -5.64 0.49
CA TRP A 208 -19.30 -5.89 1.24
C TRP A 208 -18.99 -4.72 2.17
N ARG A 209 -18.36 -5.02 3.31
CA ARG A 209 -17.98 -4.02 4.30
C ARG A 209 -16.55 -4.23 4.80
N SER A 210 -15.70 -3.24 4.53
CA SER A 210 -14.37 -3.07 5.13
C SER A 210 -14.47 -1.97 6.20
N ASN A 211 -14.49 -2.38 7.47
CA ASN A 211 -14.70 -1.48 8.61
C ASN A 211 -13.39 -0.99 9.25
N LYS A 212 -12.25 -1.26 8.60
CA LYS A 212 -10.93 -0.80 9.00
C LYS A 212 -10.41 0.18 7.94
N PRO A 213 -9.71 1.26 8.32
CA PRO A 213 -9.15 2.19 7.34
C PRO A 213 -8.24 1.48 6.35
N GLN A 214 -8.36 1.87 5.09
CA GLN A 214 -7.75 1.24 3.94
C GLN A 214 -7.33 2.31 2.93
N ALA A 215 -6.16 2.16 2.31
CA ALA A 215 -5.73 2.99 1.19
C ALA A 215 -6.57 2.70 -0.06
N THR A 216 -6.76 3.70 -0.93
CA THR A 216 -7.65 3.60 -2.10
C THR A 216 -7.22 2.53 -3.10
N TYR A 217 -5.93 2.38 -3.37
CA TYR A 217 -5.40 1.38 -4.32
C TYR A 217 -5.64 -0.07 -3.86
N LEU A 218 -5.77 -0.30 -2.55
CA LEU A 218 -6.05 -1.61 -1.96
C LEU A 218 -7.51 -2.05 -2.15
N ALA A 219 -8.39 -1.15 -2.58
CA ALA A 219 -9.81 -1.43 -2.77
C ALA A 219 -10.02 -2.43 -3.91
N THR A 220 -10.63 -3.57 -3.57
CA THR A 220 -10.89 -4.67 -4.50
C THR A 220 -12.26 -4.54 -5.12
N LEU A 221 -12.31 -4.62 -6.45
CA LEU A 221 -13.50 -5.03 -7.18
C LEU A 221 -13.10 -6.15 -8.14
N ALA A 222 -13.60 -7.36 -7.91
CA ALA A 222 -13.44 -8.47 -8.83
C ALA A 222 -14.81 -9.02 -9.22
N VAL A 223 -15.13 -8.96 -10.51
CA VAL A 223 -16.38 -9.47 -11.08
C VAL A 223 -16.08 -10.58 -12.09
N GLY A 224 -16.81 -11.68 -12.01
CA GLY A 224 -16.64 -12.82 -12.91
C GLY A 224 -17.32 -14.08 -12.37
N LYS A 225 -16.98 -15.23 -12.95
CA LYS A 225 -17.42 -16.55 -12.51
C LYS A 225 -16.34 -17.18 -11.65
N PHE A 226 -16.60 -17.24 -10.35
CA PHE A 226 -15.66 -17.75 -9.38
C PHE A 226 -16.17 -19.03 -8.73
N ASP A 227 -15.27 -19.98 -8.52
CA ASP A 227 -15.42 -21.01 -7.50
C ASP A 227 -14.94 -20.45 -6.17
N ILE A 228 -15.88 -20.27 -5.24
CA ILE A 228 -15.61 -19.65 -3.94
C ILE A 228 -15.49 -20.74 -2.87
N THR A 229 -14.46 -20.65 -2.04
CA THR A 229 -14.33 -21.42 -0.81
C THR A 229 -14.39 -20.49 0.39
N THR A 230 -14.99 -20.95 1.49
CA THR A 230 -15.12 -20.19 2.73
C THR A 230 -14.64 -21.04 3.90
N ASP A 231 -13.92 -20.41 4.82
CA ASP A 231 -13.42 -21.04 6.03
C ASP A 231 -13.36 -20.02 7.19
N ARG A 232 -12.80 -20.43 8.32
CA ARG A 232 -12.40 -19.54 9.42
C ARG A 232 -11.02 -19.92 9.95
N THR A 233 -10.25 -18.92 10.36
CA THR A 233 -9.05 -19.16 11.19
C THR A 233 -9.44 -19.78 12.53
N ALA A 234 -8.48 -20.32 13.27
CA ALA A 234 -8.69 -20.82 14.64
C ALA A 234 -9.27 -19.73 15.57
N GLY A 235 -8.91 -18.46 15.35
CA GLY A 235 -9.46 -17.29 16.05
C GLY A 235 -10.86 -16.86 15.58
N GLY A 236 -11.44 -17.55 14.59
CA GLY A 236 -12.78 -17.28 14.06
C GLY A 236 -12.85 -16.19 12.99
N LEU A 237 -11.72 -15.69 12.49
CA LEU A 237 -11.69 -14.70 11.41
C LEU A 237 -12.24 -15.33 10.11
N PRO A 238 -13.22 -14.71 9.42
CA PRO A 238 -13.79 -15.28 8.19
C PRO A 238 -12.76 -15.27 7.05
N VAL A 239 -12.61 -16.41 6.39
CA VAL A 239 -11.76 -16.59 5.21
C VAL A 239 -12.62 -16.81 3.97
N LEU A 240 -12.33 -16.09 2.89
CA LEU A 240 -12.97 -16.30 1.59
C LEU A 240 -11.94 -16.29 0.47
N ASN A 241 -11.79 -17.44 -0.20
CA ASN A 241 -10.96 -17.55 -1.40
C ASN A 241 -11.83 -17.68 -2.64
N ALA A 242 -11.35 -17.16 -3.77
CA ALA A 242 -12.08 -17.22 -5.02
C ALA A 242 -11.17 -17.49 -6.22
N TYR A 243 -11.55 -18.48 -7.02
CA TYR A 243 -10.78 -18.92 -8.17
C TYR A 243 -11.63 -18.78 -9.42
N SER A 244 -11.12 -18.10 -10.45
CA SER A 244 -11.82 -18.10 -11.73
C SER A 244 -12.04 -19.54 -12.20
N ARG A 245 -13.20 -19.82 -12.77
CA ARG A 245 -13.50 -21.16 -13.33
C ARG A 245 -12.68 -21.50 -14.57
N ASP A 246 -11.95 -20.52 -15.09
CA ASP A 246 -11.30 -20.58 -16.39
C ASP A 246 -9.76 -20.58 -16.27
N LEU A 247 -9.22 -20.95 -15.10
CA LEU A 247 -7.77 -20.91 -14.80
C LEU A 247 -6.93 -21.97 -15.51
N GLY A 248 -7.55 -22.98 -16.13
CA GLY A 248 -6.85 -24.07 -16.81
C GLY A 248 -5.87 -24.80 -15.88
N ASP A 249 -4.67 -25.08 -16.38
CA ASP A 249 -3.62 -25.85 -15.68
C ASP A 249 -3.14 -25.18 -14.38
N ASN A 250 -3.33 -23.86 -14.24
CA ASN A 250 -2.93 -23.11 -13.05
C ASN A 250 -3.86 -23.37 -11.85
N ALA A 251 -5.08 -23.88 -12.07
CA ALA A 251 -6.11 -23.98 -11.03
C ALA A 251 -5.67 -24.81 -9.81
N GLY A 252 -5.01 -25.94 -10.04
CA GLY A 252 -4.54 -26.82 -8.96
C GLY A 252 -3.45 -26.18 -8.11
N ALA A 253 -2.45 -25.58 -8.77
CA ALA A 253 -1.35 -24.89 -8.10
C ALA A 253 -1.80 -23.63 -7.35
N ALA A 254 -2.74 -22.87 -7.92
CA ALA A 254 -3.37 -21.72 -7.28
C ALA A 254 -4.07 -22.12 -5.99
N ARG A 255 -4.95 -23.14 -6.03
CA ARG A 255 -5.64 -23.65 -4.84
C ARG A 255 -4.68 -24.18 -3.78
N ALA A 256 -3.71 -25.02 -4.18
CA ALA A 256 -2.72 -25.58 -3.27
C ALA A 256 -1.87 -24.51 -2.56
N SER A 257 -1.78 -23.30 -3.12
CA SER A 257 -1.06 -22.17 -2.53
C SER A 257 -1.99 -21.30 -1.69
N VAL A 258 -3.05 -20.75 -2.31
CA VAL A 258 -3.95 -19.76 -1.68
C VAL A 258 -4.78 -20.38 -0.57
N GLU A 259 -5.09 -21.68 -0.59
CA GLU A 259 -5.80 -22.33 0.52
C GLU A 259 -4.96 -22.45 1.80
N ARG A 260 -3.63 -22.18 1.75
CA ARG A 260 -2.79 -22.03 2.96
C ARG A 260 -2.89 -20.64 3.61
N THR A 261 -3.75 -19.76 3.11
CA THR A 261 -3.91 -18.38 3.62
C THR A 261 -4.12 -18.31 5.13
N ALA A 262 -4.98 -19.17 5.70
CA ALA A 262 -5.22 -19.18 7.16
C ALA A 262 -3.97 -19.58 7.95
N GLU A 263 -3.29 -20.65 7.53
CA GLU A 263 -2.04 -21.13 8.15
C GLU A 263 -0.95 -20.05 8.13
N VAL A 264 -0.77 -19.40 6.97
CA VAL A 264 0.24 -18.36 6.80
C VAL A 264 -0.10 -17.14 7.65
N ALA A 265 -1.35 -16.69 7.67
CA ALA A 265 -1.77 -15.56 8.49
C ALA A 265 -1.58 -15.83 9.99
N GLU A 266 -1.95 -17.00 10.48
CA GLU A 266 -1.76 -17.39 11.89
C GLU A 266 -0.28 -17.46 12.29
N TRP A 267 0.59 -17.91 11.37
CA TRP A 267 2.03 -17.85 11.60
C TRP A 267 2.55 -16.40 11.60
N LEU A 268 2.11 -15.57 10.65
CA LEU A 268 2.47 -14.15 10.57
C LEU A 268 2.00 -13.38 11.81
N GLU A 269 0.87 -13.74 12.41
CA GLU A 269 0.44 -13.17 13.71
C GLU A 269 1.48 -13.40 14.81
N GLY A 270 2.15 -14.56 14.78
CA GLY A 270 3.26 -14.88 15.67
C GLY A 270 4.54 -14.07 15.41
N VAL A 271 4.69 -13.48 14.22
CA VAL A 271 5.87 -12.70 13.78
C VAL A 271 5.62 -11.19 13.88
N PHE A 272 4.44 -10.72 13.46
CA PHE A 272 4.08 -9.31 13.31
C PHE A 272 3.03 -8.82 14.30
N GLY A 273 2.51 -9.69 15.16
CA GLY A 273 1.45 -9.35 16.10
C GLY A 273 0.05 -9.54 15.51
N PRO A 274 -1.02 -9.18 16.24
CA PRO A 274 -2.39 -9.51 15.85
C PRO A 274 -2.76 -9.07 14.43
N TYR A 275 -3.54 -9.87 13.71
CA TYR A 275 -3.99 -9.52 12.36
C TYR A 275 -4.86 -8.24 12.39
N PRO A 276 -4.59 -7.23 11.53
CA PRO A 276 -5.18 -5.91 11.68
C PRO A 276 -6.61 -5.78 11.14
N PHE A 277 -7.14 -6.77 10.41
CA PHE A 277 -8.41 -6.63 9.69
C PHE A 277 -9.49 -7.64 10.09
N ASN A 278 -10.69 -7.49 9.52
CA ASN A 278 -11.91 -8.22 9.90
C ASN A 278 -12.25 -9.40 8.98
N ALA A 279 -11.46 -9.63 7.93
CA ALA A 279 -11.62 -10.74 6.99
C ALA A 279 -10.25 -11.10 6.40
N LEU A 280 -10.16 -12.29 5.84
CA LEU A 280 -8.95 -12.84 5.23
C LEU A 280 -9.33 -13.61 3.94
N GLY A 281 -8.37 -13.84 3.05
CA GLY A 281 -8.59 -14.66 1.86
C GLY A 281 -7.59 -14.37 0.75
N GLY A 282 -7.91 -14.80 -0.46
CA GLY A 282 -7.20 -14.47 -1.69
C GLY A 282 -8.05 -14.75 -2.92
N TYR A 283 -7.75 -14.10 -4.05
CA TYR A 283 -8.49 -14.37 -5.28
C TYR A 283 -7.58 -14.46 -6.51
N VAL A 284 -7.95 -15.37 -7.42
CA VAL A 284 -7.18 -15.70 -8.62
C VAL A 284 -8.09 -15.55 -9.85
N PRO A 285 -8.17 -14.34 -10.44
CA PRO A 285 -8.94 -14.10 -11.66
C PRO A 285 -8.17 -14.56 -12.90
N ASN A 286 -8.86 -14.80 -14.02
CA ASN A 286 -8.21 -15.13 -15.29
C ASN A 286 -7.76 -13.84 -16.03
N VAL A 287 -6.61 -13.33 -15.63
CA VAL A 287 -5.98 -12.10 -16.14
C VAL A 287 -4.64 -12.42 -16.80
N THR A 288 -4.15 -11.49 -17.63
CA THR A 288 -2.87 -11.63 -18.33
C THR A 288 -1.70 -10.99 -17.60
N SER A 289 -1.94 -10.23 -16.53
CA SER A 289 -0.87 -9.58 -15.75
C SER A 289 0.09 -10.61 -15.14
N GLY A 290 1.31 -10.18 -14.80
CA GLY A 290 2.38 -11.06 -14.27
C GLY A 290 2.56 -11.06 -12.76
N TYR A 291 1.73 -10.31 -12.05
CA TYR A 291 2.07 -9.74 -10.76
C TYR A 291 0.97 -10.14 -9.73
N ALA A 292 1.26 -10.05 -8.43
CA ALA A 292 0.27 -10.21 -7.36
C ALA A 292 0.19 -8.90 -6.57
N LEU A 293 -0.88 -8.70 -5.81
CA LEU A 293 -1.08 -7.44 -5.11
C LEU A 293 -1.78 -7.69 -3.78
N GLU A 294 -1.32 -7.02 -2.75
CA GLU A 294 -1.69 -7.19 -1.36
C GLU A 294 -3.09 -6.69 -0.98
N THR A 295 -3.99 -6.47 -1.94
CA THR A 295 -5.28 -5.80 -1.70
C THR A 295 -5.95 -6.22 -0.39
N GLN A 296 -6.21 -5.24 0.48
CA GLN A 296 -6.51 -5.44 1.90
C GLN A 296 -7.54 -6.54 2.15
N THR A 297 -7.31 -7.40 3.14
CA THR A 297 -8.12 -8.58 3.51
C THR A 297 -8.17 -9.71 2.49
N ARG A 298 -7.79 -9.49 1.22
CA ARG A 298 -7.93 -10.49 0.17
C ARG A 298 -7.01 -10.21 -1.00
N PRO A 299 -5.72 -10.58 -0.91
CA PRO A 299 -4.78 -10.36 -1.99
C PRO A 299 -5.21 -10.95 -3.34
N PHE A 300 -4.84 -10.22 -4.39
CA PHE A 300 -4.96 -10.57 -5.79
C PHE A 300 -3.75 -11.42 -6.21
N TYR A 301 -4.00 -12.51 -6.93
CA TYR A 301 -2.93 -13.30 -7.52
C TYR A 301 -3.19 -13.51 -9.01
N SER A 302 -2.25 -13.07 -9.86
CA SER A 302 -2.26 -13.50 -11.26
C SER A 302 -2.10 -15.03 -11.37
N PRO A 303 -2.77 -15.70 -12.32
CA PRO A 303 -2.52 -17.11 -12.63
C PRO A 303 -1.06 -17.41 -12.99
N ARG A 304 -0.31 -16.42 -13.51
CA ARG A 304 1.11 -16.57 -13.86
C ARG A 304 1.99 -16.88 -12.63
N GLN A 305 1.57 -16.48 -11.43
CA GLN A 305 2.27 -16.81 -10.17
C GLN A 305 2.25 -18.32 -9.86
N PHE A 306 1.38 -19.08 -10.54
CA PHE A 306 1.19 -20.52 -10.33
C PHE A 306 1.53 -21.36 -11.57
N ALA A 307 2.05 -20.75 -12.64
CA ALA A 307 2.39 -21.42 -13.90
C ALA A 307 3.50 -22.47 -13.74
N ASN A 308 4.35 -22.33 -12.73
CA ASN A 308 5.44 -23.25 -12.43
C ASN A 308 5.16 -24.16 -11.21
N GLY A 309 3.88 -24.35 -10.89
CA GLY A 309 3.43 -25.14 -9.74
C GLY A 309 3.07 -24.28 -8.53
N SER A 310 2.75 -24.93 -7.41
CA SER A 310 2.35 -24.24 -6.19
C SER A 310 3.51 -23.42 -5.62
N ASN A 311 3.19 -22.20 -5.20
CA ASN A 311 4.14 -21.27 -4.63
C ASN A 311 3.51 -20.56 -3.43
N VAL A 312 3.79 -21.06 -2.23
CA VAL A 312 3.27 -20.46 -0.99
C VAL A 312 4.08 -19.21 -0.61
N SER A 313 5.28 -19.03 -1.19
CA SER A 313 6.10 -17.84 -0.96
C SER A 313 5.39 -16.56 -1.41
N VAL A 314 4.65 -16.59 -2.52
CA VAL A 314 3.85 -15.42 -2.95
C VAL A 314 2.76 -15.12 -1.93
N VAL A 315 2.06 -16.14 -1.42
CA VAL A 315 1.02 -15.98 -0.39
C VAL A 315 1.58 -15.40 0.91
N VAL A 316 2.80 -15.80 1.30
CA VAL A 316 3.50 -15.22 2.46
C VAL A 316 3.82 -13.73 2.23
N HIS A 317 4.31 -13.38 1.03
CA HIS A 317 4.59 -11.99 0.65
C HIS A 317 3.33 -11.12 0.74
N GLU A 318 2.27 -11.52 0.04
CA GLU A 318 1.03 -10.73 0.02
C GLU A 318 0.35 -10.63 1.39
N LEU A 319 0.45 -11.67 2.23
CA LEU A 319 -0.14 -11.62 3.57
C LEU A 319 0.71 -10.82 4.56
N ALA A 320 2.03 -10.73 4.37
CA ALA A 320 2.87 -9.86 5.19
C ALA A 320 2.50 -8.38 5.02
N HIS A 321 2.11 -7.99 3.81
CA HIS A 321 1.67 -6.64 3.51
C HIS A 321 0.43 -6.17 4.29
N GLN A 322 -0.38 -7.11 4.79
CA GLN A 322 -1.53 -6.79 5.63
C GLN A 322 -1.11 -5.99 6.88
N TRP A 323 0.11 -6.20 7.38
CA TRP A 323 0.73 -5.38 8.42
C TRP A 323 1.59 -4.24 7.82
N TYR A 324 2.46 -4.57 6.86
CA TYR A 324 3.48 -3.69 6.27
C TYR A 324 3.11 -3.28 4.85
N GLY A 325 2.38 -2.19 4.71
CA GLY A 325 1.81 -1.71 3.45
C GLY A 325 0.35 -1.34 3.62
N ASP A 326 -0.46 -2.23 4.17
CA ASP A 326 -1.90 -2.00 4.33
C ASP A 326 -2.22 -1.30 5.66
N SER A 327 -1.89 -1.92 6.79
CA SER A 327 -2.16 -1.33 8.10
C SER A 327 -1.26 -0.11 8.33
N VAL A 328 0.04 -0.26 8.13
CA VAL A 328 0.99 0.85 8.10
C VAL A 328 1.38 1.08 6.65
N SER A 329 0.88 2.16 6.04
CA SER A 329 1.25 2.50 4.66
C SER A 329 2.39 3.50 4.63
N VAL A 330 2.98 3.68 3.46
CA VAL A 330 3.96 4.74 3.23
C VAL A 330 3.34 6.14 3.43
N ASP A 331 4.12 7.06 3.96
CA ASP A 331 3.81 8.51 3.92
C ASP A 331 4.05 9.09 2.52
N ASN A 332 5.03 8.55 1.80
CA ASN A 332 5.40 8.91 0.44
C ASN A 332 5.93 7.68 -0.30
N TRP A 333 5.63 7.53 -1.59
CA TRP A 333 6.00 6.37 -2.39
C TRP A 333 7.51 6.09 -2.47
N LYS A 334 8.36 7.08 -2.21
CA LYS A 334 9.81 6.83 -2.09
C LYS A 334 10.19 5.89 -0.93
N ASP A 335 9.32 5.76 0.07
CA ASP A 335 9.54 4.93 1.27
C ASP A 335 9.07 3.47 1.07
N ILE A 336 8.71 3.07 -0.17
CA ILE A 336 8.12 1.75 -0.53
C ILE A 336 8.92 0.53 -0.06
N TRP A 337 10.21 0.68 0.23
CA TRP A 337 11.01 -0.35 0.88
C TRP A 337 10.39 -0.88 2.19
N VAL A 338 9.71 -0.03 2.98
CA VAL A 338 9.08 -0.48 4.24
C VAL A 338 7.95 -1.48 3.98
N ASN A 339 7.33 -1.44 2.80
CA ASN A 339 6.35 -2.45 2.39
C ASN A 339 7.12 -3.68 1.87
N GLU A 340 7.91 -3.48 0.82
CA GLU A 340 8.42 -4.56 -0.02
C GLU A 340 9.60 -5.32 0.59
N GLY A 341 10.46 -4.61 1.31
CA GLY A 341 11.57 -5.21 2.03
C GLY A 341 11.08 -6.15 3.14
N PHE A 342 10.01 -5.76 3.85
CA PHE A 342 9.41 -6.57 4.91
C PHE A 342 8.63 -7.76 4.35
N ALA A 343 7.86 -7.56 3.28
CA ALA A 343 7.18 -8.65 2.60
C ALA A 343 8.19 -9.67 2.03
N ARG A 344 9.28 -9.22 1.39
CA ARG A 344 10.38 -10.11 0.96
C ARG A 344 11.04 -10.82 2.13
N TYR A 345 11.32 -10.13 3.23
CA TYR A 345 11.96 -10.74 4.40
C TYR A 345 11.05 -11.74 5.12
N SER A 346 9.73 -11.55 5.08
CA SER A 346 8.76 -12.53 5.60
C SER A 346 8.88 -13.89 4.92
N GLN A 347 9.21 -13.92 3.61
CA GLN A 347 9.47 -15.16 2.90
C GLN A 347 10.74 -15.86 3.39
N TRP A 348 11.75 -15.09 3.82
CA TRP A 348 12.98 -15.63 4.39
C TRP A 348 12.72 -16.23 5.77
N LEU A 349 11.93 -15.55 6.61
CA LEU A 349 11.46 -16.10 7.89
C LEU A 349 10.59 -17.35 7.70
N TRP A 350 9.76 -17.38 6.67
CA TRP A 350 8.96 -18.56 6.34
C TRP A 350 9.83 -19.73 5.89
N SER A 351 10.85 -19.47 5.06
CA SER A 351 11.86 -20.46 4.69
C SER A 351 12.56 -21.04 5.92
N GLU A 352 12.92 -20.19 6.89
CA GLU A 352 13.53 -20.61 8.16
C GLU A 352 12.58 -21.51 8.95
N LYS A 353 11.30 -21.13 9.06
CA LYS A 353 10.24 -21.93 9.70
C LYS A 353 10.07 -23.31 9.05
N GLU A 354 10.07 -23.39 7.72
CA GLU A 354 9.92 -24.66 6.98
C GLU A 354 11.22 -25.47 6.91
N GLY A 355 12.34 -24.94 7.43
CA GLY A 355 13.66 -25.56 7.34
C GLY A 355 14.21 -25.62 5.91
N GLU A 356 13.69 -24.81 4.98
CA GLU A 356 14.11 -24.76 3.57
C GLU A 356 15.34 -23.84 3.36
N GLY A 357 15.81 -23.19 4.42
CA GLY A 357 16.99 -22.33 4.49
C GLY A 357 16.71 -21.20 5.48
N THR A 358 17.68 -20.87 6.33
CA THR A 358 17.56 -19.77 7.30
C THR A 358 17.54 -18.41 6.61
N ALA A 359 17.04 -17.38 7.31
CA ALA A 359 17.08 -16.02 6.79
C ALA A 359 18.52 -15.53 6.55
N GLN A 360 19.46 -15.97 7.40
CA GLN A 360 20.88 -15.69 7.20
C GLN A 360 21.47 -16.38 5.98
N GLU A 361 21.17 -17.66 5.73
CA GLU A 361 21.64 -18.37 4.53
C GLU A 361 21.09 -17.74 3.23
N LEU A 362 19.85 -17.27 3.25
CA LEU A 362 19.27 -16.50 2.15
C LEU A 362 19.97 -15.16 1.95
N ALA A 363 20.23 -14.41 3.02
CA ALA A 363 20.97 -13.16 2.96
C ALA A 363 22.39 -13.35 2.39
N ASP A 364 23.12 -14.35 2.89
CA ASP A 364 24.47 -14.69 2.40
C ASP A 364 24.45 -15.08 0.92
N TYR A 365 23.46 -15.88 0.51
CA TYR A 365 23.29 -16.29 -0.87
C TYR A 365 23.00 -15.10 -1.80
N VAL A 366 22.04 -14.24 -1.46
CA VAL A 366 21.72 -13.04 -2.23
C VAL A 366 22.92 -12.10 -2.32
N TYR A 367 23.58 -11.85 -1.20
CA TYR A 367 24.74 -10.96 -1.16
C TYR A 367 25.92 -11.49 -1.98
N ALA A 368 26.24 -12.78 -1.90
CA ALA A 368 27.42 -13.33 -2.58
C ALA A 368 27.21 -13.59 -4.08
N THR A 369 25.97 -13.82 -4.53
CA THR A 369 25.68 -14.11 -5.94
C THR A 369 25.68 -12.87 -6.83
N ARG A 370 25.69 -11.67 -6.24
CA ARG A 370 25.75 -10.38 -6.93
C ARG A 370 27.18 -9.84 -6.90
N SER A 371 27.77 -9.51 -8.05
CA SER A 371 29.08 -8.83 -8.07
C SER A 371 28.97 -7.40 -7.52
N ALA A 372 30.10 -6.75 -7.23
CA ALA A 372 30.08 -5.36 -6.72
C ALA A 372 29.61 -4.36 -7.79
N GLU A 373 29.76 -4.71 -9.06
CA GLU A 373 29.38 -3.93 -10.24
C GLU A 373 27.93 -4.16 -10.70
N ASP A 374 27.20 -5.07 -10.04
CA ASP A 374 25.79 -5.32 -10.36
C ASP A 374 24.96 -4.03 -10.13
N PRO A 375 24.21 -3.52 -11.14
CA PRO A 375 23.36 -2.33 -11.01
C PRO A 375 22.40 -2.37 -9.83
N PHE A 376 22.04 -3.57 -9.36
CA PHE A 376 21.33 -3.81 -8.10
C PHE A 376 21.82 -2.95 -6.93
N TRP A 377 23.13 -2.76 -6.78
CA TRP A 377 23.72 -2.02 -5.67
C TRP A 377 23.63 -0.50 -5.83
N THR A 378 23.34 -0.01 -7.03
CA THR A 378 23.25 1.43 -7.31
C THR A 378 21.87 2.01 -7.01
N VAL A 379 20.82 1.16 -7.04
CA VAL A 379 19.47 1.52 -6.60
C VAL A 379 19.44 1.64 -5.09
N LYS A 380 18.85 2.72 -4.59
CA LYS A 380 18.77 3.07 -3.16
C LYS A 380 17.38 2.73 -2.63
N PRO A 381 17.17 1.63 -1.89
CA PRO A 381 15.83 1.26 -1.43
C PRO A 381 15.11 2.36 -0.64
N GLY A 382 15.83 3.22 0.09
CA GLY A 382 15.22 4.30 0.87
C GLY A 382 14.80 5.54 0.06
N ASP A 383 15.16 5.59 -1.23
CA ASP A 383 14.67 6.55 -2.23
C ASP A 383 15.06 6.03 -3.63
N PRO A 384 14.32 5.06 -4.18
CA PRO A 384 14.73 4.35 -5.41
C PRO A 384 14.63 5.21 -6.67
N GLY A 385 13.83 6.27 -6.63
CA GLY A 385 13.32 7.02 -7.76
C GLY A 385 12.02 6.40 -8.29
N PRO A 386 11.13 7.19 -8.94
CA PRO A 386 9.83 6.71 -9.41
C PRO A 386 9.94 5.53 -10.38
N ASP A 387 10.92 5.56 -11.29
CA ASP A 387 11.13 4.49 -12.28
C ASP A 387 11.66 3.18 -11.67
N ASN A 388 12.19 3.21 -10.44
CA ASN A 388 12.79 2.06 -9.77
C ASN A 388 12.03 1.66 -8.49
N GLN A 389 10.83 2.21 -8.24
CA GLN A 389 10.10 1.94 -7.00
C GLN A 389 9.84 0.45 -6.76
N PHE A 390 9.68 -0.33 -7.83
CA PHE A 390 9.52 -1.79 -7.78
C PHE A 390 10.75 -2.53 -8.32
N HIS A 391 11.91 -1.88 -8.37
CA HIS A 391 13.16 -2.54 -8.76
C HIS A 391 13.52 -3.61 -7.70
N ILE A 392 14.07 -4.75 -8.13
CA ILE A 392 14.39 -5.89 -7.24
C ILE A 392 15.30 -5.53 -6.05
N ALA A 393 16.04 -4.43 -6.13
CA ALA A 393 16.79 -3.88 -5.00
C ALA A 393 15.91 -3.48 -3.83
N VAL A 394 14.73 -2.89 -4.06
CA VAL A 394 13.79 -2.51 -2.99
C VAL A 394 13.41 -3.75 -2.15
N TYR A 395 13.21 -4.89 -2.81
CA TYR A 395 12.87 -6.18 -2.19
C TYR A 395 14.09 -6.83 -1.53
N ASP A 396 15.05 -7.28 -2.34
CA ASP A 396 16.12 -8.17 -1.87
C ASP A 396 17.14 -7.39 -1.03
N ARG A 397 17.52 -6.17 -1.44
CA ARG A 397 18.41 -5.32 -0.62
C ARG A 397 17.67 -4.83 0.62
N GLY A 398 16.36 -4.70 0.53
CA GLY A 398 15.52 -4.42 1.67
C GLY A 398 15.49 -5.53 2.72
N ALA A 399 15.34 -6.78 2.27
CA ALA A 399 15.44 -7.95 3.14
C ALA A 399 16.86 -8.13 3.70
N LEU A 400 17.91 -7.78 2.94
CA LEU A 400 19.28 -7.71 3.46
C LEU A 400 19.41 -6.68 4.59
N ALA A 401 18.78 -5.50 4.45
CA ALA A 401 18.78 -4.48 5.50
C ALA A 401 18.13 -5.00 6.79
N LEU A 402 17.03 -5.75 6.67
CA LEU A 402 16.35 -6.37 7.82
C LEU A 402 17.17 -7.50 8.44
N GLN A 403 17.85 -8.33 7.65
CA GLN A 403 18.78 -9.33 8.20
C GLN A 403 19.96 -8.65 8.91
N ALA A 404 20.51 -7.57 8.34
CA ALA A 404 21.58 -6.81 8.98
C ALA A 404 21.10 -6.19 10.30
N LEU A 405 19.88 -5.67 10.34
CA LEU A 405 19.24 -5.20 11.57
C LEU A 405 19.15 -6.33 12.61
N ARG A 406 18.59 -7.49 12.24
CA ARG A 406 18.48 -8.67 13.11
C ARG A 406 19.84 -9.07 13.69
N ASN A 407 20.89 -9.04 12.88
CA ASN A 407 22.26 -9.34 13.32
C ASN A 407 22.82 -8.31 14.30
N GLU A 408 22.48 -7.02 14.12
CA GLU A 408 22.98 -5.92 14.96
C GLU A 408 22.28 -5.89 16.33
N ILE A 409 20.96 -6.04 16.37
CA ILE A 409 20.16 -5.89 17.60
C ILE A 409 19.81 -7.23 18.27
N GLY A 410 20.02 -8.34 17.58
CA GLY A 410 19.68 -9.68 18.05
C GLY A 410 18.19 -10.02 17.91
N ASP A 411 17.88 -11.31 18.00
CA ASP A 411 16.54 -11.84 17.74
C ASP A 411 15.45 -11.27 18.67
N GLU A 412 15.75 -11.09 19.97
CA GLU A 412 14.76 -10.62 20.95
C GLU A 412 14.23 -9.22 20.57
N ASP A 413 15.13 -8.26 20.40
CA ASP A 413 14.77 -6.89 20.02
C ASP A 413 14.23 -6.84 18.59
N PHE A 414 14.77 -7.65 17.67
CA PHE A 414 14.31 -7.68 16.29
C PHE A 414 12.85 -8.14 16.17
N PHE A 415 12.49 -9.26 16.80
CA PHE A 415 11.10 -9.71 16.78
C PHE A 415 10.18 -8.83 17.64
N ALA A 416 10.70 -8.15 18.67
CA ALA A 416 9.94 -7.10 19.37
C ALA A 416 9.63 -5.92 18.44
N VAL A 417 10.60 -5.49 17.62
CA VAL A 417 10.40 -4.45 16.60
C VAL A 417 9.34 -4.88 15.59
N LEU A 418 9.47 -6.09 15.03
CA LEU A 418 8.55 -6.60 14.01
C LEU A 418 7.09 -6.69 14.48
N LYS A 419 6.85 -6.96 15.77
CA LYS A 419 5.50 -7.03 16.36
C LYS A 419 4.96 -5.68 16.77
N GLY A 420 5.81 -4.88 17.40
CA GLY A 420 5.38 -3.64 18.01
C GLY A 420 5.15 -2.52 17.00
N TRP A 421 5.93 -2.47 15.92
CA TRP A 421 5.81 -1.46 14.86
C TRP A 421 4.39 -1.39 14.25
N PRO A 422 3.85 -2.48 13.67
CA PRO A 422 2.52 -2.42 13.06
C PRO A 422 1.39 -2.26 14.09
N THR A 423 1.67 -2.53 15.37
CA THR A 423 0.72 -2.26 16.47
C THR A 423 0.67 -0.77 16.81
N GLU A 424 1.82 -0.09 16.89
CA GLU A 424 1.91 1.32 17.26
C GLU A 424 1.45 2.27 16.13
N PHE A 425 1.75 1.92 14.88
CA PHE A 425 1.43 2.72 13.70
C PHE A 425 0.16 2.25 12.97
N ALA A 426 -0.64 1.37 13.60
CA ALA A 426 -1.80 0.74 12.99
C ALA A 426 -2.75 1.74 12.32
N TYR A 427 -3.15 1.43 11.09
CA TYR A 427 -4.02 2.24 10.23
C TYR A 427 -3.49 3.63 9.88
N GLY A 428 -2.21 3.90 10.13
CA GLY A 428 -1.55 5.16 9.82
C GLY A 428 -0.62 5.08 8.61
N ASN A 429 0.23 6.10 8.52
CA ASN A 429 1.29 6.24 7.55
C ASN A 429 2.62 6.47 8.26
N ALA A 430 3.72 5.98 7.69
CA ALA A 430 5.03 6.14 8.28
C ALA A 430 6.12 6.37 7.22
N ARG A 431 7.18 7.06 7.63
CA ARG A 431 8.41 7.25 6.85
C ARG A 431 9.46 6.23 7.27
N VAL A 432 10.49 6.04 6.44
CA VAL A 432 11.68 5.25 6.83
C VAL A 432 12.28 5.75 8.14
N GLY A 433 12.37 7.07 8.33
CA GLY A 433 12.91 7.67 9.56
C GLY A 433 12.11 7.32 10.83
N ASP A 434 10.80 7.15 10.72
CA ASP A 434 9.95 6.75 11.84
C ASP A 434 10.27 5.31 12.25
N PHE A 435 10.48 4.41 11.27
CA PHE A 435 10.89 3.02 11.53
C PHE A 435 12.25 2.93 12.19
N VAL A 436 13.23 3.68 11.69
CA VAL A 436 14.57 3.74 12.30
C VAL A 436 14.47 4.20 13.75
N ALA A 437 13.77 5.31 14.02
CA ALA A 437 13.61 5.84 15.38
C ALA A 437 12.90 4.84 16.31
N TYR A 438 11.93 4.09 15.80
CA TYR A 438 11.26 3.04 16.55
C TYR A 438 12.21 1.88 16.90
N ALA A 439 12.98 1.39 15.92
CA ALA A 439 13.95 0.33 16.13
C ALA A 439 15.07 0.74 17.11
N GLU A 440 15.54 1.99 17.05
CA GLU A 440 16.51 2.54 18.00
C GLU A 440 15.93 2.61 19.42
N ARG A 441 14.65 2.98 19.56
CA ARG A 441 13.96 3.02 20.85
C ARG A 441 13.81 1.65 21.49
N ILE A 442 13.53 0.61 20.70
CA ILE A 442 13.38 -0.76 21.21
C ILE A 442 14.75 -1.37 21.54
N SER A 443 15.73 -1.25 20.63
CA SER A 443 17.05 -1.88 20.79
C SER A 443 18.01 -1.11 21.70
N GLY A 444 17.76 0.18 21.94
CA GLY A 444 18.70 1.07 22.64
C GLY A 444 20.00 1.34 21.88
N ARG A 445 20.09 0.99 20.60
CA ARG A 445 21.28 1.18 19.75
C ARG A 445 21.06 2.28 18.72
N PRO A 446 22.11 3.03 18.34
CA PRO A 446 22.05 3.91 17.18
C PRO A 446 22.11 3.07 15.89
N LEU A 447 21.12 3.22 15.01
CA LEU A 447 20.93 2.41 13.80
C LEU A 447 21.04 3.22 12.52
N ALA A 448 21.12 4.55 12.60
CA ALA A 448 21.22 5.42 11.43
C ALA A 448 22.30 5.01 10.42
N ALA A 449 23.50 4.62 10.88
CA ALA A 449 24.60 4.20 10.00
C ALA A 449 24.33 2.87 9.29
N LEU A 450 23.62 1.94 9.95
CA LEU A 450 23.21 0.67 9.36
C LEU A 450 22.23 0.92 8.21
N PHE A 451 21.18 1.70 8.47
CA PHE A 451 20.19 2.01 7.43
C PHE A 451 20.76 2.90 6.32
N ASP A 452 21.67 3.83 6.62
CA ASP A 452 22.40 4.58 5.59
C ASP A 452 23.13 3.64 4.61
N THR A 453 23.90 2.69 5.16
CA THR A 453 24.65 1.69 4.39
C THR A 453 23.74 0.86 3.49
N TRP A 454 22.64 0.35 4.04
CA TRP A 454 21.79 -0.60 3.33
C TRP A 454 20.72 0.04 2.46
N LEU A 455 20.27 1.27 2.74
CA LEU A 455 19.16 1.90 2.02
C LEU A 455 19.59 3.06 1.12
N TYR A 456 20.71 3.73 1.40
CA TYR A 456 21.05 5.01 0.75
C TYR A 456 22.39 5.05 0.02
N GLN A 457 23.37 4.20 0.41
CA GLN A 457 24.66 4.15 -0.29
C GLN A 457 24.56 3.40 -1.63
N PRO A 458 24.97 3.97 -2.78
CA PRO A 458 24.79 3.36 -4.09
C PRO A 458 25.91 2.36 -4.45
N VAL A 459 26.36 1.58 -3.47
CA VAL A 459 27.45 0.60 -3.62
C VAL A 459 27.15 -0.64 -2.80
N LYS A 460 27.74 -1.77 -3.18
CA LYS A 460 27.69 -3.00 -2.41
C LYS A 460 28.29 -2.74 -1.01
N PRO A 461 27.54 -2.96 0.09
CA PRO A 461 28.10 -2.82 1.43
C PRO A 461 29.36 -3.68 1.58
N ALA A 462 30.40 -3.17 2.25
CA ALA A 462 31.54 -4.01 2.56
C ALA A 462 31.09 -5.16 3.47
N ALA A 463 31.60 -6.37 3.23
CA ALA A 463 31.37 -7.47 4.17
C ALA A 463 31.87 -7.01 5.56
N PRO A 464 31.15 -7.32 6.65
CA PRO A 464 31.63 -7.00 7.99
C PRO A 464 33.06 -7.52 8.14
N ALA A 465 34.03 -6.64 8.40
CA ALA A 465 35.37 -7.08 8.75
C ALA A 465 35.21 -7.98 9.98
N GLU A 466 35.68 -9.23 9.90
CA GLU A 466 35.54 -10.21 10.98
C GLU A 466 35.82 -9.54 12.34
N ALA A 467 34.75 -9.31 13.10
CA ALA A 467 34.86 -8.71 14.41
C ALA A 467 35.47 -9.77 15.34
N GLY A 468 36.77 -9.64 15.62
CA GLY A 468 37.39 -10.25 16.79
C GLY A 468 38.38 -11.40 16.57
N ALA A 469 39.46 -11.17 15.83
CA ALA A 469 40.75 -11.83 16.09
C ALA A 469 41.84 -10.79 16.40
N GLY A 470 41.47 -9.79 17.22
CA GLY A 470 42.31 -8.66 17.59
C GLY A 470 42.52 -8.53 19.09
N ALA A 471 42.81 -9.62 19.79
CA ALA A 471 43.37 -9.55 21.14
C ALA A 471 44.29 -10.76 21.40
N THR A 472 45.53 -10.48 21.77
CA THR A 472 46.63 -11.39 22.11
C THR A 472 47.32 -12.13 20.96
N ARG A 473 48.35 -11.50 20.40
CA ARG A 473 49.70 -12.11 20.29
C ARG A 473 50.75 -11.03 20.05
N GLN A 474 51.42 -10.66 21.15
CA GLN A 474 52.71 -10.00 21.09
C GLN A 474 53.74 -10.97 20.51
N ALA A 475 54.54 -10.43 19.57
CA ALA A 475 55.89 -10.81 19.20
C ALA A 475 56.21 -12.28 18.82
N ALA A 476 56.30 -12.54 17.52
CA ALA A 476 57.45 -13.25 16.93
C ALA A 476 57.45 -12.99 15.41
N GLY A 477 58.56 -12.44 14.90
CA GLY A 477 58.70 -12.10 13.49
C GLY A 477 58.72 -13.34 12.58
N ALA A 478 57.97 -13.28 11.49
CA ALA A 478 58.14 -14.14 10.33
C ALA A 478 57.58 -13.45 9.08
N ARG A 479 58.26 -13.69 7.96
CA ARG A 479 58.15 -13.05 6.66
C ARG A 479 56.74 -13.16 6.06
N THR A 480 56.27 -12.09 5.45
CA THR A 480 55.02 -12.04 4.67
C THR A 480 55.24 -12.70 3.31
N ASP A 481 54.86 -13.97 3.18
CA ASP A 481 54.60 -14.58 1.88
C ASP A 481 53.18 -14.20 1.44
N GLY A 482 53.08 -13.54 0.29
CA GLY A 482 51.82 -13.14 -0.34
C GLY A 482 51.01 -14.34 -0.81
N ARG A 483 50.26 -14.96 0.12
CA ARG A 483 49.16 -15.85 -0.22
C ARG A 483 47.88 -15.05 -0.30
N SER A 484 47.40 -14.86 -1.52
CA SER A 484 45.99 -14.61 -1.82
C SER A 484 45.13 -15.46 -0.90
N ALA A 485 44.28 -14.84 -0.09
CA ALA A 485 43.24 -15.56 0.64
C ALA A 485 42.47 -16.42 -0.37
N ALA A 486 42.21 -17.68 -0.02
CA ALA A 486 41.35 -18.53 -0.83
C ALA A 486 39.98 -17.83 -0.94
N PRO A 487 39.34 -17.80 -2.13
CA PRO A 487 38.02 -17.23 -2.24
C PRO A 487 37.08 -17.96 -1.27
N ALA A 488 36.28 -17.20 -0.52
CA ALA A 488 35.27 -17.77 0.35
C ALA A 488 34.43 -18.80 -0.44
N PRO A 489 34.09 -19.95 0.16
CA PRO A 489 33.27 -20.94 -0.53
C PRO A 489 31.97 -20.29 -0.99
N LYS A 490 31.58 -20.54 -2.25
CA LYS A 490 30.31 -20.03 -2.79
C LYS A 490 29.17 -20.52 -1.91
N PRO A 491 28.24 -19.64 -1.47
CA PRO A 491 27.14 -20.08 -0.65
C PRO A 491 26.27 -21.09 -1.40
N VAL A 492 25.83 -22.10 -0.66
CA VAL A 492 24.89 -23.10 -1.17
C VAL A 492 23.53 -22.43 -1.36
N GLN A 493 22.90 -22.63 -2.51
CA GLN A 493 21.57 -22.09 -2.78
C GLN A 493 20.55 -22.69 -1.79
N PRO A 494 19.85 -21.87 -1.00
CA PRO A 494 18.77 -22.34 -0.13
C PRO A 494 17.65 -23.02 -0.92
N ARG A 495 16.99 -24.03 -0.35
CA ARG A 495 15.97 -24.84 -1.05
C ARG A 495 14.75 -24.00 -1.46
N SER A 496 14.41 -23.00 -0.65
CA SER A 496 13.31 -22.06 -0.90
C SER A 496 13.61 -21.03 -1.99
N TRP A 497 14.88 -20.78 -2.33
CA TRP A 497 15.27 -19.64 -3.19
C TRP A 497 14.57 -19.65 -4.55
N LYS A 498 14.37 -20.81 -5.17
CA LYS A 498 13.67 -20.88 -6.47
C LYS A 498 12.23 -20.38 -6.39
N LYS A 499 11.52 -20.68 -5.29
CA LYS A 499 10.15 -20.21 -5.05
C LYS A 499 10.12 -18.71 -4.76
N ILE A 500 11.06 -18.23 -3.93
CA ILE A 500 11.23 -16.81 -3.61
C ILE A 500 11.55 -16.01 -4.87
N ALA A 501 12.54 -16.42 -5.65
CA ALA A 501 12.94 -15.73 -6.89
C ALA A 501 11.85 -15.75 -7.97
N ALA A 502 10.99 -16.77 -8.00
CA ALA A 502 9.81 -16.79 -8.87
C ALA A 502 8.79 -15.69 -8.53
N THR A 503 8.91 -15.06 -7.35
CA THR A 503 8.10 -13.93 -6.92
C THR A 503 8.73 -12.57 -7.25
N ASN A 504 9.85 -12.52 -7.97
CA ASN A 504 10.49 -11.25 -8.33
C ASN A 504 9.66 -10.41 -9.31
N THR A 505 8.60 -10.98 -9.88
CA THR A 505 7.67 -10.27 -10.77
C THR A 505 6.37 -9.87 -10.08
N ILE A 506 6.26 -9.95 -8.75
CA ILE A 506 5.03 -9.63 -8.01
C ILE A 506 4.54 -8.20 -8.30
N HIS A 507 5.41 -7.23 -8.56
CA HIS A 507 5.02 -5.84 -8.92
C HIS A 507 5.71 -5.35 -10.20
N THR A 508 6.31 -6.24 -11.01
CA THR A 508 6.80 -5.85 -12.34
C THR A 508 5.63 -5.79 -13.31
N HIS A 509 5.13 -4.59 -13.55
CA HIS A 509 4.19 -4.32 -14.63
C HIS A 509 4.96 -4.36 -15.98
N GLU A 510 4.44 -5.06 -17.01
CA GLU A 510 5.13 -5.18 -18.30
C GLU A 510 5.50 -3.79 -18.87
N GLU A 511 6.73 -3.69 -19.40
CA GLU A 511 7.53 -2.48 -19.72
C GLU A 511 6.78 -1.17 -20.02
N HIS A 512 6.96 -0.22 -19.10
CA HIS A 512 6.72 1.21 -19.24
C HIS A 512 7.69 1.89 -20.22
N SER A 513 7.47 1.73 -21.51
CA SER A 513 8.10 2.55 -22.54
C SER A 513 7.17 3.69 -22.97
N GLY A 514 7.07 4.74 -22.15
CA GLY A 514 6.34 5.94 -22.56
C GLY A 514 5.94 6.91 -21.45
N HIS A 515 6.90 7.49 -20.75
CA HIS A 515 6.70 8.83 -20.18
C HIS A 515 7.45 9.84 -21.06
N PRO A 516 6.76 10.71 -21.81
CA PRO A 516 7.40 11.92 -22.30
C PRO A 516 7.53 12.86 -21.09
N GLY A 517 8.77 13.14 -20.70
CA GLY A 517 9.06 14.20 -19.76
C GLY A 517 8.46 15.53 -20.24
N HIS A 518 7.80 16.22 -19.32
CA HIS A 518 7.49 17.63 -19.43
C HIS A 518 8.11 18.38 -18.26
#